data_AF-A0A7J4JL96-F1
#
_entry.id   AF-A0A7J4JL96-F1
#
_cell.length_a   1.000
_cell.length_b   1.000
_cell.length_c   1.000
_cell.angle_alpha   90.00
_cell.angle_beta   90.00
_cell.angle_gamma   90.00
#
_symmetry.space_group_name_H-M   'P 1'
#
loop_
_entity.id
_entity.type
_entity.pdbx_description
1 polymer ?
#
loop_
_entity_poly.entity_id
_entity_poly.type
_entity_poly.pdbx_seq_one_letter_code
_entity_poly.pdbx_strand_id
1 'polypeptide(L)'
;MATTTLRVQLPEEKARKVREQAMKRFGYSKGAISKALNVALDEWLGKAKPAKPPITAKDLLGRLSGVKESSVELQHKARDYW
;
A
#
# COMPACT_ATOMS: atom_id res chain seq x y z
N MET A 1 14.21 -11.77 17.35
CA MET A 1 12.91 -11.67 16.64
C MET A 1 12.27 -13.04 16.68
N ALA A 2 11.00 -13.13 17.05
CA ALA A 2 10.28 -14.41 17.07
C ALA A 2 9.90 -14.79 15.63
N THR A 3 10.19 -16.03 15.23
CA THR A 3 9.85 -16.54 13.89
C THR A 3 8.63 -17.45 14.03
N THR A 4 7.55 -17.13 13.32
CA THR A 4 6.32 -17.94 13.31
C THR A 4 6.15 -18.60 11.94
N THR A 5 5.78 -19.88 11.93
CA THR A 5 5.61 -20.66 10.69
C THR A 5 4.17 -20.57 10.21
N LEU A 6 3.95 -20.08 8.99
CA LEU A 6 2.67 -20.11 8.30
C LEU A 6 2.65 -21.27 7.29
N ARG A 7 1.67 -22.18 7.41
CA ARG A 7 1.44 -23.24 6.40
C ARG A 7 0.38 -22.78 5.42
N VAL A 8 0.68 -22.87 4.13
CA VAL A 8 -0.25 -22.50 3.05
C VAL A 8 -0.36 -23.67 2.08
N GLN A 9 -1.59 -24.03 1.69
CA GLN A 9 -1.85 -24.98 0.61
C GLN A 9 -2.02 -24.21 -0.70
N LEU A 10 -1.23 -24.57 -1.71
CA LEU A 10 -1.23 -23.95 -3.03
C LEU A 10 -1.36 -25.05 -4.09
N PRO A 11 -2.09 -24.81 -5.19
CA PRO A 11 -2.04 -25.68 -6.36
C PRO A 11 -0.59 -25.85 -6.85
N GLU A 12 -0.23 -27.06 -7.28
CA GLU A 12 1.14 -27.41 -7.67
C GLU A 12 1.71 -26.45 -8.74
N GLU A 13 0.89 -26.09 -9.73
CA GLU A 13 1.21 -25.11 -10.77
C GLU A 13 1.66 -23.76 -10.21
N LYS A 14 0.98 -23.27 -9.16
CA LYS A 14 1.33 -22.00 -8.51
C LYS A 14 2.60 -22.16 -7.67
N ALA A 15 2.72 -23.27 -6.93
CA ALA A 15 3.90 -23.54 -6.12
C ALA A 15 5.17 -23.64 -6.97
N ARG A 16 5.10 -24.32 -8.13
CA ARG A 16 6.21 -24.42 -9.08
C ARG A 16 6.65 -23.05 -9.59
N LYS A 17 5.71 -22.21 -10.06
CA LYS A 17 6.02 -20.85 -10.52
C LYS A 17 6.67 -20.00 -9.43
N VAL A 18 6.17 -20.09 -8.20
CA VAL A 18 6.74 -19.38 -7.05
C VAL A 18 8.18 -19.82 -6.79
N ARG A 19 8.45 -21.14 -6.79
CA ARG A 19 9.81 -21.67 -6.61
C ARG A 19 10.76 -21.20 -7.69
N GLU A 20 10.37 -21.32 -8.96
CA GLU A 20 11.19 -20.90 -10.10
C GLU A 20 11.51 -19.40 -10.03
N GLN A 21 10.52 -18.56 -9.75
CA GLN A 21 10.71 -17.10 -9.65
C GLN A 21 11.56 -16.72 -8.42
N ALA A 22 11.33 -17.36 -7.28
CA ALA A 22 12.12 -17.15 -6.07
C ALA A 22 13.59 -17.51 -6.29
N MET A 23 13.86 -18.65 -6.92
CA MET A 23 15.22 -19.10 -7.22
C MET A 23 15.90 -18.21 -8.26
N LYS A 24 15.20 -17.78 -9.30
CA LYS A 24 15.74 -16.83 -10.30
C LYS A 24 16.12 -15.49 -9.66
N ARG A 25 15.33 -15.01 -8.70
CA ARG A 25 15.51 -13.67 -8.11
C ARG A 25 16.48 -13.64 -6.93
N PHE A 26 16.52 -14.69 -6.11
CA PHE A 26 17.30 -14.72 -4.86
C PHE A 26 18.40 -15.80 -4.85
N GLY A 27 18.59 -16.50 -5.96
CA GLY A 27 19.56 -17.58 -6.13
C GLY A 27 19.04 -18.94 -5.64
N TYR A 28 19.76 -20.00 -6.00
CA TYR A 28 19.43 -21.40 -5.67
C TYR A 28 19.87 -21.80 -4.25
N SER A 29 19.74 -20.89 -3.28
CA SER A 29 20.18 -21.11 -1.90
C SER A 29 19.03 -21.47 -0.95
N LYS A 30 19.38 -22.14 0.17
CA LYS A 30 18.43 -22.47 1.23
C LYS A 30 17.88 -21.17 1.83
N GLY A 31 16.61 -20.88 1.58
CA GLY A 31 15.94 -19.67 2.06
C GLY A 31 15.43 -18.73 0.97
N ALA A 32 15.74 -18.96 -0.30
CA ALA A 32 15.26 -18.13 -1.41
C ALA A 32 13.73 -18.00 -1.45
N ILE A 33 13.01 -19.11 -1.19
CA ILE A 33 11.54 -19.14 -1.14
C ILE A 33 11.01 -18.31 0.04
N SER A 34 11.61 -18.45 1.23
CA SER A 34 11.20 -17.69 2.42
C SER A 34 11.44 -16.20 2.22
N LYS A 35 12.58 -15.82 1.62
CA LYS A 35 12.89 -14.43 1.28
C LYS A 35 11.90 -13.87 0.26
N ALA A 36 11.57 -14.62 -0.78
CA ALA A 36 10.57 -14.22 -1.77
C ALA A 36 9.18 -14.03 -1.16
N LEU A 37 8.76 -14.93 -0.27
CA LEU A 37 7.48 -14.84 0.42
C LEU A 37 7.42 -13.63 1.36
N ASN A 38 8.49 -13.36 2.13
CA ASN A 38 8.53 -12.18 3.00
C ASN A 38 8.40 -10.89 2.19
N VAL A 39 9.14 -10.76 1.08
CA VAL A 39 9.04 -9.58 0.20
C VAL A 39 7.62 -9.45 -0.39
N ALA A 40 7.03 -10.55 -0.84
CA ALA A 40 5.67 -10.52 -1.39
C ALA A 40 4.62 -10.15 -0.33
N LEU A 41 4.78 -10.62 0.91
CA LEU A 41 3.92 -10.26 2.02
C LEU A 41 4.09 -8.79 2.42
N ASP A 42 5.31 -8.27 2.45
CA ASP A 42 5.57 -6.85 2.71
C ASP A 42 4.91 -5.96 1.66
N GLU A 43 5.02 -6.32 0.37
CA GLU A 43 4.34 -5.62 -0.71
C GLU A 43 2.81 -5.73 -0.60
N TRP A 44 2.29 -6.92 -0.27
CA TRP A 44 0.85 -7.15 -0.13
C TRP A 44 0.27 -6.36 1.05
N LEU A 45 0.93 -6.39 2.20
CA LEU A 45 0.55 -5.61 3.38
C LEU A 45 0.73 -4.11 3.15
N GLY A 46 1.75 -3.70 2.40
CA GLY A 46 1.98 -2.31 2.00
C GLY A 46 0.88 -1.77 1.08
N LYS A 47 0.38 -2.60 0.15
CA LYS A 47 -0.77 -2.29 -0.72
C LYS A 47 -2.10 -2.35 0.03
N ALA A 48 -2.18 -3.15 1.09
CA ALA A 48 -3.34 -3.22 1.98
C ALA A 48 -3.44 -2.04 2.94
N LYS A 49 -2.47 -1.09 2.93
CA LYS A 49 -2.70 0.21 3.55
C LYS A 49 -3.97 0.79 2.93
N PRO A 50 -4.99 1.12 3.74
CA PRO A 50 -6.21 1.70 3.19
C PRO A 50 -5.79 2.91 2.35
N ALA A 51 -6.41 3.07 1.17
CA ALA A 51 -6.44 4.34 0.48
C ALA A 51 -6.62 5.41 1.55
N LYS A 52 -5.73 6.43 1.57
CA LYS A 52 -5.77 7.50 2.58
C LYS A 52 -7.24 7.80 2.88
N PRO A 53 -7.66 7.76 4.16
CA PRO A 53 -9.07 8.00 4.49
C PRO A 53 -9.51 9.27 3.76
N PRO A 54 -10.75 9.30 3.23
CA PRO A 54 -11.23 10.46 2.50
C PRO A 54 -10.95 11.71 3.33
N ILE A 55 -10.34 12.71 2.69
CA ILE A 55 -9.95 13.96 3.35
C ILE A 55 -11.19 14.49 4.08
N THR A 56 -11.12 14.57 5.40
CA THR A 56 -12.24 15.04 6.19
C THR A 56 -12.28 16.56 6.21
N ALA A 57 -13.43 17.14 6.53
CA ALA A 57 -13.55 18.60 6.70
C ALA A 57 -12.56 19.15 7.75
N LYS A 58 -12.18 18.33 8.75
CA LYS A 58 -11.17 18.68 9.76
C LYS A 58 -9.75 18.77 9.17
N ASP A 59 -9.43 17.90 8.23
CA ASP A 59 -8.13 17.93 7.52
C ASP A 59 -8.01 19.17 6.62
N LEU A 60 -9.14 19.66 6.09
CA LEU A 60 -9.22 20.89 5.30
C LEU A 60 -9.13 22.15 6.17
N LEU A 61 -9.77 22.16 7.34
CA LEU A 61 -9.76 23.29 8.28
C LEU A 61 -8.34 23.73 8.66
N GLY A 62 -7.45 22.78 8.94
CA GLY A 62 -6.04 23.10 9.25
C GLY A 62 -5.31 23.76 8.08
N ARG A 63 -5.61 23.33 6.84
CA ARG A 63 -5.02 23.88 5.61
C ARG A 63 -5.61 25.24 5.21
N LEU A 64 -6.86 25.49 5.58
CA LEU A 64 -7.59 26.73 5.29
C LEU A 64 -7.42 27.79 6.39
N SER A 65 -6.70 27.50 7.48
CA SER A 65 -6.48 28.42 8.60
C SER A 65 -5.80 29.75 8.23
N GLY A 66 -5.10 29.80 7.10
CA GLY A 66 -4.49 31.03 6.57
C GLY A 66 -5.35 31.79 5.55
N VAL A 67 -6.50 31.25 5.17
CA VAL A 67 -7.43 31.87 4.21
C VAL A 67 -8.30 32.85 4.99
N LYS A 68 -8.17 34.14 4.66
CA LYS A 68 -8.91 35.22 5.33
C LYS A 68 -10.25 35.50 4.65
N GLU A 69 -10.45 34.95 3.47
CA GLU A 69 -11.66 35.08 2.68
C GLU A 69 -12.82 34.30 3.31
N SER A 70 -13.98 34.93 3.23
CA SER A 70 -15.24 34.33 3.65
C SER A 70 -15.66 33.18 2.72
N SER A 71 -16.53 32.31 3.24
CA SER A 71 -17.12 31.20 2.48
C SER A 71 -17.74 31.66 1.14
N VAL A 72 -18.36 32.84 1.13
CA VAL A 72 -19.02 33.41 -0.05
C VAL A 72 -18.00 33.88 -1.09
N GLU A 73 -16.93 34.55 -0.68
CA GLU A 73 -15.86 34.99 -1.59
C GLU A 73 -15.13 33.81 -2.25
N LEU A 74 -14.92 32.72 -1.49
CA LEU A 74 -14.34 31.50 -2.02
C LEU A 74 -15.25 30.82 -3.05
N GLN A 75 -16.57 30.85 -2.84
CA GLN A 75 -17.54 30.31 -3.81
C GLN A 75 -17.59 31.12 -5.10
N HIS A 76 -17.49 32.46 -5.01
CA HIS A 76 -17.39 33.32 -6.19
C HIS A 76 -16.12 33.03 -6.99
N LYS A 77 -14.95 32.98 -6.33
CA LYS A 77 -13.68 32.63 -6.99
C LYS A 77 -13.71 31.24 -7.61
N ALA A 78 -14.33 30.26 -6.96
CA ALA A 78 -14.42 28.89 -7.47
C ALA A 78 -15.22 28.80 -8.78
N ARG A 79 -16.20 29.69 -8.96
CA ARG A 79 -17.03 29.77 -10.17
C ARG A 79 -16.25 30.23 -11.40
N ASP A 80 -15.11 30.92 -11.22
CA ASP A 80 -14.25 31.37 -12.32
C ASP A 80 -13.34 30.26 -12.86
N TYR A 81 -13.17 29.15 -12.12
CA TYR A 81 -12.36 27.99 -12.53
C TYR A 81 -13.16 26.91 -13.25
N TRP A 82 -14.45 27.13 -13.51
CA TRP A 82 -15.37 26.16 -14.09
C TRP A 82 -16.01 26.70 -15.38
#